data_AF-A0A1A6GL88-F1
#
_entry.id   AF-A0A1A6GL88-F1
#
_cell.length_a   1.000
_cell.length_b   1.000
_cell.length_c   1.000
_cell.angle_alpha   90.00
_cell.angle_beta   90.00
_cell.angle_gamma   90.00
#
_symmetry.space_group_name_H-M   'P 1'
#
loop_
_entity.id
_entity.type
_entity.pdbx_description
1 polymer ?
#
loop_
_entity_poly.entity_id
_entity_poly.type
_entity_poly.pdbx_seq_one_letter_code
_entity_poly.pdbx_strand_id
1 'polypeptide(L)'
;MHVDARGLGLRVVGGSRMLIWAVGLKRIKMSTTTVPELKQISREEAMRLGPGWSHSCHAMLYAANPGQLFGRIPMRFSVLMQMRFDGLLGFPGGFVDRRFWSLEDGLNRVLGLGLGGLRLTEADYLSSHLTEGPQRVVAHLYARQLTLEQLHAVEISAVHSRDHGLEVLGLVRVPLYTQKDRVGGFPNFLSNAFVSTAKYQLLFALKVLNMMPSEKLAEALASATEKQKKALEKLLPASS
;
A
#
# COMPACT_ATOMS: atom_id res chain seq x y z
N MET A 1 -56.75 -16.10 -8.64
CA MET A 1 -57.99 -16.17 -7.84
C MET A 1 -57.78 -17.17 -6.72
N HIS A 2 -58.44 -16.93 -5.59
CA HIS A 2 -58.49 -17.73 -4.35
C HIS A 2 -57.39 -17.46 -3.32
N VAL A 3 -57.75 -16.47 -2.50
CA VAL A 3 -57.39 -16.24 -1.10
C VAL A 3 -57.90 -17.41 -0.26
N ASP A 4 -57.12 -17.89 0.71
CA ASP A 4 -57.70 -18.51 1.91
C ASP A 4 -56.94 -18.03 3.15
N ALA A 5 -57.70 -17.41 4.05
CA ALA A 5 -57.27 -16.79 5.28
C ALA A 5 -57.95 -17.55 6.42
N ARG A 6 -57.19 -18.36 7.15
CA ARG A 6 -57.59 -18.99 8.41
C ARG A 6 -56.34 -19.11 9.26
N GLY A 7 -56.29 -18.72 10.53
CA GLY A 7 -57.28 -18.22 11.45
C GLY A 7 -56.53 -18.12 12.78
N LEU A 8 -56.57 -16.94 13.39
CA LEU A 8 -55.93 -16.64 14.67
C LEU A 8 -56.55 -17.49 15.78
N GLY A 9 -55.74 -18.37 16.39
CA GLY A 9 -56.06 -19.05 17.64
C GLY A 9 -55.16 -18.54 18.76
N LEU A 10 -55.54 -17.43 19.39
CA LEU A 10 -54.96 -17.00 20.66
C LEU A 10 -55.50 -17.89 21.79
N ARG A 11 -54.62 -18.62 22.47
CA ARG A 11 -54.82 -19.03 23.87
C ARG A 11 -53.82 -18.26 24.72
N VAL A 12 -54.33 -17.30 25.49
CA VAL A 12 -53.59 -16.63 26.55
C VAL A 12 -53.72 -17.50 27.80
N VAL A 13 -52.60 -18.04 28.28
CA VAL A 13 -52.47 -18.53 29.66
C VAL A 13 -51.30 -17.77 30.27
N GLY A 14 -51.60 -17.01 31.32
CA GLY A 14 -50.67 -16.14 32.01
C GLY A 14 -49.52 -16.90 32.69
N GLY A 15 -48.35 -16.27 32.68
CA GLY A 15 -47.17 -16.75 33.40
C GLY A 15 -45.92 -16.03 32.90
N SER A 16 -45.40 -15.12 33.71
CA SER A 16 -44.25 -14.26 33.44
C SER A 16 -43.04 -15.00 32.86
N ARG A 17 -42.72 -14.73 31.58
CA ARG A 17 -41.36 -14.89 31.05
C ARG A 17 -41.04 -13.76 30.07
N MET A 18 -39.98 -13.04 30.42
CA MET A 18 -39.30 -12.02 29.65
C MET A 18 -39.05 -12.54 28.21
N LEU A 19 -39.72 -11.95 27.22
CA LEU A 19 -39.41 -12.23 25.81
C LEU A 19 -38.07 -11.57 25.48
N ILE A 20 -37.02 -12.39 25.38
CA ILE A 20 -35.78 -12.02 24.73
C ILE A 20 -36.10 -11.91 23.23
N TRP A 21 -36.13 -10.68 22.71
CA TRP A 21 -36.15 -10.43 21.28
C TRP A 21 -34.82 -10.89 20.68
N ALA A 22 -34.79 -12.10 20.13
CA ALA A 22 -33.71 -12.54 19.26
C ALA A 22 -33.86 -11.81 17.92
N VAL A 23 -33.40 -10.56 17.85
CA VAL A 23 -33.18 -9.89 16.56
C VAL A 23 -32.05 -10.66 15.90
N GLY A 24 -32.39 -11.34 14.80
CA GLY A 24 -31.44 -12.09 13.99
C GLY A 24 -30.30 -11.17 13.56
N LEU A 25 -29.18 -11.28 14.27
CA LEU A 25 -27.89 -10.77 13.83
C LEU A 25 -27.54 -11.59 12.59
N LYS A 26 -27.95 -11.12 11.41
CA LYS A 26 -27.30 -11.51 10.16
C LYS A 26 -25.83 -11.19 10.37
N ARG A 27 -25.06 -12.25 10.62
CA ARG A 27 -23.61 -12.22 10.68
C ARG A 27 -23.17 -11.66 9.32
N ILE A 28 -22.88 -10.35 9.28
CA ILE A 28 -22.27 -9.72 8.13
C ILE A 28 -21.01 -10.54 7.90
N LYS A 29 -20.97 -11.32 6.82
CA LYS A 29 -19.74 -11.92 6.33
C LYS A 29 -18.84 -10.72 6.05
N MET A 30 -17.97 -10.38 7.00
CA MET A 30 -16.87 -9.48 6.72
C MET A 30 -16.11 -10.18 5.60
N SER A 31 -16.18 -9.62 4.40
CA SER A 31 -15.22 -9.92 3.36
C SER A 31 -13.86 -9.72 4.01
N THR A 32 -13.14 -10.80 4.28
CA THR A 32 -11.76 -10.71 4.72
C THR A 32 -10.99 -10.21 3.52
N THR A 33 -10.90 -8.88 3.37
CA THR A 33 -10.00 -8.26 2.41
C THR A 33 -8.59 -8.65 2.83
N THR A 34 -8.08 -9.71 2.22
CA THR A 34 -6.68 -10.10 2.38
C THR A 34 -5.82 -9.05 1.70
N VAL A 35 -4.67 -8.75 2.29
CA VAL A 35 -3.67 -7.92 1.62
C VAL A 35 -3.28 -8.66 0.34
N PRO A 36 -3.39 -8.05 -0.84
CA PRO A 36 -3.12 -8.74 -2.08
C PRO A 36 -1.60 -8.98 -2.16
N GLU A 37 -1.21 -10.17 -2.61
CA GLU A 37 0.17 -10.66 -2.61
C GLU A 37 0.59 -10.99 -4.04
N LEU A 38 1.79 -10.54 -4.42
CA LEU A 38 2.40 -10.90 -5.70
C LEU A 38 3.20 -12.19 -5.53
N LYS A 39 3.38 -12.92 -6.63
CA LYS A 39 4.21 -14.13 -6.62
C LYS A 39 5.66 -13.75 -6.30
N GLN A 40 6.11 -14.12 -5.09
CA GLN A 40 7.48 -13.93 -4.65
C GLN A 40 8.41 -14.93 -5.36
N ILE A 41 9.65 -14.52 -5.60
CA ILE A 41 10.73 -15.34 -6.15
C ILE A 41 12.01 -15.06 -5.34
N SER A 42 12.87 -16.06 -5.15
CA SER A 42 14.15 -15.81 -4.48
C SER A 42 15.07 -14.92 -5.33
N ARG A 43 16.03 -14.23 -4.70
CA ARG A 43 17.01 -13.41 -5.44
C ARG A 43 17.80 -14.28 -6.43
N GLU A 44 18.23 -15.48 -6.01
CA GLU A 44 18.96 -16.40 -6.87
C GLU A 44 18.16 -16.86 -8.09
N GLU A 45 16.91 -17.29 -7.90
CA GLU A 45 16.05 -17.70 -9.02
C GLU A 45 15.74 -16.53 -9.95
N ALA A 46 15.51 -15.33 -9.40
CA ALA A 46 15.33 -14.13 -10.21
C ALA A 46 16.57 -13.85 -11.08
N MET A 47 17.77 -14.05 -10.54
CA MET A 47 19.01 -13.86 -11.30
C MET A 47 19.24 -14.91 -12.39
N ARG A 48 18.62 -16.09 -12.28
CA ARG A 48 18.64 -17.15 -13.32
C ARG A 48 17.61 -16.94 -14.43
N LEU A 49 16.72 -15.94 -14.32
CA LEU A 49 15.76 -15.63 -15.38
C LEU A 49 16.48 -15.21 -16.66
N GLY A 50 15.97 -15.68 -17.80
CA GLY A 50 16.55 -15.42 -19.12
C GLY A 50 16.41 -13.95 -19.59
N PRO A 51 17.06 -13.58 -20.71
CA PRO A 51 17.17 -12.18 -21.17
C PRO A 51 15.84 -11.52 -21.55
N GLY A 52 14.76 -12.30 -21.70
CA GLY A 52 13.40 -11.78 -21.92
C GLY A 52 12.71 -11.26 -20.65
N TRP A 53 13.40 -11.26 -19.50
CA TRP A 53 12.91 -10.69 -18.25
C TRP A 53 13.58 -9.36 -17.95
N SER A 54 12.78 -8.32 -17.72
CA SER A 54 13.27 -7.03 -17.24
C SER A 54 13.38 -7.03 -15.73
N HIS A 55 14.40 -6.34 -15.21
CA HIS A 55 14.62 -6.20 -13.77
C HIS A 55 14.41 -4.75 -13.37
N SER A 56 13.60 -4.52 -12.35
CA SER A 56 13.43 -3.20 -11.74
C SER A 56 13.85 -3.26 -10.28
N CYS A 57 14.55 -2.24 -9.81
CA CYS A 57 14.99 -2.12 -8.43
C CYS A 57 14.42 -0.82 -7.85
N HIS A 58 13.83 -0.91 -6.66
CA HIS A 58 13.26 0.23 -5.97
C HIS A 58 13.63 0.23 -4.49
N ALA A 59 13.64 1.41 -3.88
CA ALA A 59 14.05 1.62 -2.50
C ALA A 59 12.92 2.18 -1.63
N MET A 60 12.59 1.48 -0.55
CA MET A 60 11.80 2.00 0.56
C MET A 60 12.73 2.63 1.59
N LEU A 61 12.77 3.95 1.64
CA LEU A 61 13.50 4.70 2.66
C LEU A 61 12.52 5.10 3.75
N TYR A 62 12.84 4.81 5.00
CA TYR A 62 11.95 5.09 6.12
C TYR A 62 12.70 5.47 7.39
N ALA A 63 12.01 6.14 8.30
CA ALA A 63 12.54 6.50 9.61
C ALA A 63 11.45 6.39 10.69
N ALA A 64 11.86 6.08 11.91
CA ALA A 64 11.01 6.24 13.09
C ALA A 64 10.66 7.74 13.24
N ASN A 65 9.39 8.02 13.52
CA ASN A 65 8.89 9.38 13.66
C ASN A 65 8.15 9.53 14.99
N PRO A 66 8.78 10.15 16.01
CA PRO A 66 8.19 10.34 17.33
C PRO A 66 7.14 11.45 17.36
N GLY A 67 7.01 12.24 16.29
CA GLY A 67 6.06 13.35 16.25
C GLY A 67 4.61 12.90 16.25
N GLN A 68 3.74 13.83 16.64
CA GLN A 68 2.30 13.62 16.71
C GLN A 68 1.58 14.64 15.83
N LEU A 69 0.80 14.17 14.88
CA LEU A 69 -0.09 15.03 14.11
C LEU A 69 -1.17 15.60 15.03
N PHE A 70 -1.35 16.91 14.98
CA PHE A 70 -2.27 17.68 15.84
C PHE A 70 -2.06 17.43 17.35
N GLY A 71 -0.83 17.08 17.76
CA GLY A 71 -0.48 16.80 19.15
C GLY A 71 -1.20 15.60 19.78
N ARG A 72 -1.80 14.71 18.96
CA ARG A 72 -2.61 13.58 19.47
C ARG A 72 -2.58 12.31 18.63
N ILE A 73 -2.15 12.35 17.37
CA ILE A 73 -2.09 11.18 16.49
C ILE A 73 -0.62 10.83 16.25
N PRO A 74 -0.09 9.73 16.81
CA PRO A 74 1.30 9.36 16.62
C PRO A 74 1.58 9.01 15.16
N MET A 75 2.64 9.59 14.58
CA MET A 75 3.04 9.31 13.20
C MET A 75 3.68 7.93 13.03
N ARG A 76 4.36 7.43 14.07
CA ARG A 76 5.05 6.13 14.15
C ARG A 76 6.27 6.05 13.23
N PHE A 77 6.06 6.03 11.92
CA PHE A 77 7.13 6.05 10.93
C PHE A 77 6.79 7.00 9.80
N SER A 78 7.82 7.49 9.12
CA SER A 78 7.71 8.17 7.84
C SER A 78 8.40 7.32 6.78
N VAL A 79 7.72 7.11 5.65
CA VAL A 79 8.21 6.37 4.49
C VAL A 79 8.18 7.30 3.30
N LEU A 80 9.24 7.31 2.48
CA LEU A 80 9.28 8.10 1.26
C LEU A 80 8.74 7.30 0.06
N MET A 81 7.82 7.94 -0.66
CA MET A 81 7.42 7.57 -2.02
C MET A 81 7.55 8.83 -2.90
N GLN A 82 7.35 8.68 -4.20
CA GLN A 82 7.45 9.78 -5.16
C GLN A 82 6.30 9.77 -6.16
N MET A 83 5.86 10.96 -6.55
CA MET A 83 5.05 11.16 -7.74
C MET A 83 5.95 11.05 -8.97
N ARG A 84 5.59 10.18 -9.91
CA ARG A 84 6.32 9.95 -11.15
C ARG A 84 5.77 10.81 -12.29
N PHE A 85 6.53 10.92 -13.36
CA PHE A 85 6.12 11.60 -14.60
C PHE A 85 4.80 11.09 -15.20
N ASP A 86 4.46 9.82 -14.96
CA ASP A 86 3.22 9.18 -15.44
C ASP A 86 2.00 9.44 -14.54
N GLY A 87 2.14 10.30 -13.52
CA GLY A 87 1.07 10.67 -12.60
C GLY A 87 0.75 9.60 -11.54
N LEU A 88 1.60 8.59 -11.39
CA LEU A 88 1.42 7.50 -10.42
C LEU A 88 2.40 7.61 -9.25
N LEU A 89 1.97 7.14 -8.08
CA LEU A 89 2.84 7.00 -6.92
C LEU A 89 3.71 5.74 -7.02
N GLY A 90 5.01 5.88 -6.75
CA GLY A 90 5.96 4.77 -6.74
C GLY A 90 7.09 4.97 -5.72
N PHE A 91 7.93 3.96 -5.56
CA PHE A 91 9.18 4.10 -4.83
C PHE A 91 10.27 4.68 -5.74
N PRO A 92 11.25 5.41 -5.18
CA PRO A 92 12.46 5.78 -5.91
C PRO A 92 13.19 4.55 -6.46
N GLY A 93 13.68 4.65 -7.70
CA GLY A 93 14.31 3.55 -8.42
C GLY A 93 13.77 3.41 -9.85
N GLY A 94 14.05 2.29 -10.49
CA GLY A 94 13.67 2.05 -11.87
C GLY A 94 14.26 0.77 -12.45
N PHE A 95 14.23 0.65 -13.78
CA PHE A 95 14.79 -0.50 -14.48
C PHE A 95 16.31 -0.54 -14.39
N VAL A 96 16.85 -1.75 -14.26
CA VAL A 96 18.28 -2.04 -14.22
C VAL A 96 18.64 -2.93 -15.40
N ASP A 97 19.59 -2.46 -16.22
CA ASP A 97 20.16 -3.25 -17.31
C ASP A 97 21.24 -4.19 -16.77
N ARG A 98 20.84 -5.45 -16.53
CA ARG A 98 21.70 -6.51 -15.99
C ARG A 98 22.86 -6.93 -16.89
N ARG A 99 22.91 -6.46 -18.14
CA ARG A 99 24.05 -6.69 -19.03
C ARG A 99 25.27 -5.86 -18.64
N PHE A 100 25.03 -4.72 -17.99
CA PHE A 100 26.06 -3.75 -17.66
C PHE A 100 26.24 -3.53 -16.15
N TRP A 101 25.20 -3.78 -15.36
CA TRP A 101 25.19 -3.42 -13.94
C TRP A 101 24.72 -4.57 -13.05
N SER A 102 25.27 -4.64 -11.83
CA SER A 102 24.63 -5.36 -10.72
C SER A 102 23.29 -4.70 -10.36
N LEU A 103 22.45 -5.40 -9.57
CA LEU A 103 21.18 -4.82 -9.11
C LEU A 103 21.42 -3.57 -8.27
N GLU A 104 22.39 -3.63 -7.36
CA GLU A 104 22.76 -2.54 -6.45
C GLU A 104 23.40 -1.36 -7.20
N ASP A 105 24.30 -1.61 -8.16
CA ASP A 105 24.91 -0.52 -8.95
C ASP A 105 23.87 0.16 -9.84
N GLY A 106 23.00 -0.62 -10.47
CA GLY A 106 21.89 -0.08 -11.26
C GLY A 106 20.92 0.73 -10.42
N LEU A 107 20.53 0.23 -9.24
CA LEU A 107 19.68 0.94 -8.30
C LEU A 107 20.34 2.25 -7.86
N ASN A 108 21.57 2.20 -7.38
CA ASN A 108 22.29 3.38 -6.88
C ASN A 108 22.52 4.44 -7.96
N ARG A 109 22.70 4.02 -9.22
CA ARG A 109 22.77 4.96 -10.34
C ARG A 109 21.45 5.74 -10.47
N VAL A 110 20.31 5.07 -10.42
CA VAL A 110 18.99 5.73 -10.53
C VAL A 110 18.69 6.57 -9.29
N LEU A 111 18.97 6.07 -8.09
CA LEU A 111 18.80 6.84 -6.86
C LEU A 111 19.71 8.08 -6.82
N GLY A 112 20.93 7.99 -7.36
CA GLY A 112 21.85 9.13 -7.44
C GLY A 112 21.33 10.29 -8.30
N LEU A 113 20.49 9.99 -9.30
CA LEU A 113 19.87 11.01 -10.16
C LEU A 113 18.66 11.68 -9.51
N GLY A 114 17.91 10.96 -8.67
CA GLY A 114 16.66 11.42 -8.06
C GLY A 114 16.72 11.79 -6.57
N LEU A 115 17.70 11.30 -5.79
CA LEU A 115 17.79 11.45 -4.33
C LEU A 115 19.17 11.90 -3.81
N GLY A 116 20.21 11.91 -4.64
CA GLY A 116 21.57 12.31 -4.23
C GLY A 116 22.43 11.18 -3.65
N GLY A 117 23.33 11.50 -2.72
CA GLY A 117 24.46 10.64 -2.28
C GLY A 117 24.15 9.40 -1.43
N LEU A 118 22.91 8.90 -1.45
CA LEU A 118 22.55 7.67 -0.74
C LEU A 118 22.97 6.44 -1.53
N ARG A 119 23.70 5.51 -0.89
CA ARG A 119 24.06 4.21 -1.49
C ARG A 119 23.51 3.04 -0.69
N LEU A 120 22.77 2.18 -1.37
CA LEU A 120 22.26 0.91 -0.88
C LEU A 120 23.16 -0.24 -1.30
N THR A 121 23.07 -1.33 -0.57
CA THR A 121 23.89 -2.53 -0.70
C THR A 121 23.00 -3.76 -0.67
N GLU A 122 23.59 -4.94 -0.85
CA GLU A 122 22.88 -6.21 -0.72
C GLU A 122 22.26 -6.41 0.67
N ALA A 123 22.83 -5.82 1.72
CA ALA A 123 22.29 -5.90 3.07
C ALA A 123 20.92 -5.20 3.20
N ASP A 124 20.57 -4.35 2.24
CA ASP A 124 19.30 -3.63 2.19
C ASP A 124 18.26 -4.36 1.34
N TYR A 125 18.65 -5.43 0.65
CA TYR A 125 17.73 -6.21 -0.17
C TYR A 125 16.66 -6.86 0.71
N LEU A 126 15.39 -6.64 0.34
CA LEU A 126 14.25 -7.15 1.10
C LEU A 126 13.53 -8.29 0.37
N SER A 127 13.22 -8.13 -0.92
CA SER A 127 12.44 -9.14 -1.65
C SER A 127 12.49 -8.98 -3.18
N SER A 128 12.05 -10.01 -3.89
CA SER A 128 11.79 -9.98 -5.34
C SER A 128 10.39 -10.54 -5.62
N HIS A 129 9.65 -9.86 -6.49
CA HIS A 129 8.31 -10.27 -6.89
C HIS A 129 8.17 -10.26 -8.41
N LEU A 130 7.47 -11.25 -8.96
CA LEU A 130 7.06 -11.24 -10.35
C LEU A 130 5.86 -10.29 -10.50
N THR A 131 5.95 -9.36 -11.45
CA THR A 131 4.87 -8.39 -11.68
C THR A 131 3.68 -9.04 -12.38
N GLU A 132 2.48 -8.53 -12.11
CA GLU A 132 1.29 -8.86 -12.91
C GLU A 132 1.31 -8.08 -14.24
N GLY A 133 0.92 -8.74 -15.33
CA GLY A 133 0.80 -8.11 -16.65
C GLY A 133 1.42 -8.93 -17.79
N PRO A 134 1.27 -8.47 -19.05
CA PRO A 134 1.80 -9.17 -20.21
C PRO A 134 3.32 -9.08 -20.30
N GLN A 135 3.94 -8.07 -19.67
CA GLN A 135 5.39 -7.90 -19.64
C GLN A 135 6.01 -8.75 -18.53
N ARG A 136 7.13 -9.40 -18.85
CA ARG A 136 7.91 -10.22 -17.93
C ARG A 136 8.86 -9.34 -17.13
N VAL A 137 8.41 -8.85 -15.98
CA VAL A 137 9.22 -8.03 -15.08
C VAL A 137 9.36 -8.70 -13.73
N VAL A 138 10.57 -8.63 -13.16
CA VAL A 138 10.82 -8.90 -11.74
C VAL A 138 11.15 -7.59 -11.03
N ALA A 139 10.45 -7.34 -9.92
CA ALA A 139 10.58 -6.13 -9.11
C ALA A 139 11.32 -6.48 -7.81
N HIS A 140 12.56 -6.00 -7.72
CA HIS A 140 13.40 -6.06 -6.53
C HIS A 140 13.11 -4.87 -5.63
N LEU A 141 12.96 -5.14 -4.34
CA LEU A 141 12.73 -4.13 -3.32
C LEU A 141 13.87 -4.14 -2.32
N TYR A 142 14.40 -2.95 -2.06
CA TYR A 142 15.36 -2.67 -1.00
C TYR A 142 14.69 -1.81 0.06
N ALA A 143 15.08 -1.98 1.32
CA ALA A 143 14.57 -1.16 2.42
C ALA A 143 15.70 -0.74 3.35
N ARG A 144 15.77 0.56 3.66
CA ARG A 144 16.77 1.12 4.57
C ARG A 144 16.07 1.99 5.61
N GLN A 145 16.28 1.64 6.88
CA GLN A 145 15.97 2.53 7.98
C GLN A 145 17.03 3.63 8.08
N LEU A 146 16.57 4.86 8.18
CA LEU A 146 17.35 6.07 8.40
C LEU A 146 16.91 6.72 9.72
N THR A 147 17.68 7.68 10.22
CA THR A 147 17.15 8.64 11.20
C THR A 147 16.16 9.58 10.50
N LEU A 148 15.32 10.27 11.27
CA LEU A 148 14.34 11.20 10.70
C LEU A 148 15.02 12.39 10.03
N GLU A 149 16.16 12.83 10.56
CA GLU A 149 17.01 13.89 10.03
C GLU A 149 17.64 13.46 8.70
N GLN A 150 18.14 12.21 8.62
CA GLN A 150 18.68 11.65 7.38
C GLN A 150 17.58 11.52 6.32
N LEU A 151 16.39 11.07 6.69
CA LEU A 151 15.24 10.98 5.78
C LEU A 151 14.85 12.38 5.25
N HIS A 152 14.90 13.40 6.10
CA HIS A 152 14.67 14.79 5.71
C HIS A 152 15.78 15.34 4.80
N ALA A 153 17.04 14.99 5.05
CA ALA A 153 18.15 15.35 4.17
C ALA A 153 17.99 14.77 2.76
N VAL A 154 17.42 13.56 2.65
CA VAL A 154 17.05 12.96 1.34
C VAL A 154 15.99 13.82 0.63
N GLU A 155 14.96 14.30 1.34
CA GLU A 155 13.95 15.19 0.75
C GLU A 155 14.55 16.51 0.25
N ILE A 156 15.47 17.10 1.02
CA ILE A 156 16.20 18.32 0.63
C ILE A 156 17.07 18.04 -0.61
N SER A 157 17.74 16.90 -0.68
CA SER A 157 18.56 16.56 -1.84
C SER A 157 17.70 16.28 -3.08
N ALA A 158 16.53 15.67 -2.91
CA ALA A 158 15.66 15.26 -4.02
C ALA A 158 15.10 16.45 -4.81
N VAL A 159 14.77 17.58 -4.16
CA VAL A 159 14.28 18.78 -4.85
C VAL A 159 15.37 19.47 -5.70
N HIS A 160 16.64 19.22 -5.41
CA HIS A 160 17.78 19.71 -6.18
C HIS A 160 18.36 18.65 -7.14
N SER A 161 17.72 17.49 -7.24
CA SER A 161 18.18 16.37 -8.05
C SER A 161 17.96 16.61 -9.54
N ARG A 162 18.67 15.86 -10.38
CA ARG A 162 18.61 16.04 -11.85
C ARG A 162 17.24 15.66 -12.42
N ASP A 163 16.58 14.68 -11.82
CA ASP A 163 15.30 14.16 -12.31
C ASP A 163 14.09 14.94 -11.75
N HIS A 164 14.32 15.90 -10.84
CA HIS A 164 13.26 16.73 -10.30
C HIS A 164 12.62 17.60 -11.40
N GLY A 165 11.31 17.49 -11.57
CA GLY A 165 10.56 18.16 -12.64
C GLY A 165 10.61 17.45 -13.99
N LEU A 166 11.29 16.29 -14.08
CA LEU A 166 11.35 15.42 -15.26
C LEU A 166 10.68 14.07 -14.93
N GLU A 167 11.47 13.05 -14.60
CA GLU A 167 10.96 11.73 -14.26
C GLU A 167 10.29 11.69 -12.87
N VAL A 168 10.68 12.61 -11.98
CA VAL A 168 10.20 12.70 -10.59
C VAL A 168 9.55 14.06 -10.35
N LEU A 169 8.26 14.07 -10.01
CA LEU A 169 7.47 15.28 -9.80
C LEU A 169 7.41 15.73 -8.34
N GLY A 170 7.96 14.94 -7.41
CA GLY A 170 8.08 15.30 -6.00
C GLY A 170 7.97 14.11 -5.06
N LEU A 171 8.65 14.20 -3.92
CA LEU A 171 8.55 13.21 -2.86
C LEU A 171 7.33 13.45 -1.98
N VAL A 172 6.77 12.37 -1.45
CA VAL A 172 5.68 12.38 -0.47
C VAL A 172 6.00 11.42 0.68
N ARG A 173 5.65 11.83 1.90
CA ARG A 173 5.67 10.94 3.07
C ARG A 173 4.37 10.16 3.17
N VAL A 174 4.45 8.85 3.38
CA VAL A 174 3.28 7.99 3.60
C VAL A 174 2.70 8.23 5.01
N PRO A 175 1.42 8.63 5.15
CA PRO A 175 0.80 8.86 6.45
C PRO A 175 0.31 7.53 7.04
N LEU A 176 1.08 6.86 7.89
CA LEU A 176 0.74 5.53 8.45
C LEU A 176 -0.31 5.56 9.59
N TYR A 177 -0.88 6.72 9.88
CA TYR A 177 -1.96 6.88 10.84
C TYR A 177 -3.32 6.83 10.15
N THR A 178 -4.37 6.51 10.92
CA THR A 178 -5.77 6.64 10.48
C THR A 178 -6.50 7.60 11.41
N GLN A 179 -7.19 8.60 10.86
CA GLN A 179 -7.96 9.57 11.61
C GLN A 179 -9.28 8.99 12.13
N LYS A 180 -10.00 9.76 12.97
CA LYS A 180 -11.25 9.31 13.62
C LYS A 180 -12.38 8.97 12.64
N ASP A 181 -12.36 9.57 11.44
CA ASP A 181 -13.29 9.28 10.34
C ASP A 181 -13.03 7.92 9.66
N ARG A 182 -11.99 7.19 10.09
CA ARG A 182 -11.53 5.90 9.58
C ARG A 182 -11.02 5.90 8.14
N VAL A 183 -10.92 7.08 7.51
CA VAL A 183 -10.46 7.22 6.11
C VAL A 183 -9.29 8.19 5.96
N GLY A 184 -9.23 9.24 6.77
CA GLY A 184 -8.14 10.22 6.76
C GLY A 184 -6.78 9.60 7.12
N GLY A 185 -5.74 9.96 6.38
CA GLY A 185 -4.40 9.38 6.53
C GLY A 185 -4.17 8.19 5.60
N PHE A 186 -3.75 7.04 6.17
CA PHE A 186 -3.29 5.88 5.40
C PHE A 186 -4.33 5.33 4.42
N PRO A 187 -5.62 5.17 4.76
CA PRO A 187 -6.61 4.68 3.80
C PRO A 187 -6.79 5.62 2.60
N ASN A 188 -6.86 6.94 2.82
CA ASN A 188 -6.90 7.92 1.74
C ASN A 188 -5.63 7.85 0.88
N PHE A 189 -4.45 7.69 1.50
CA PHE A 189 -3.20 7.51 0.76
C PHE A 189 -3.24 6.27 -0.15
N LEU A 190 -3.71 5.13 0.36
CA LEU A 190 -3.89 3.89 -0.41
C LEU A 190 -4.96 3.99 -1.50
N SER A 191 -5.82 5.01 -1.47
CA SER A 191 -6.83 5.25 -2.52
C SER A 191 -6.30 6.01 -3.74
N ASN A 192 -5.04 6.48 -3.71
CA ASN A 192 -4.36 7.06 -4.86
C ASN A 192 -4.03 6.00 -5.94
N ALA A 193 -3.62 6.47 -7.10
CA ALA A 193 -3.08 5.62 -8.16
C ALA A 193 -1.60 5.31 -7.90
N PHE A 194 -1.23 4.03 -7.98
CA PHE A 194 0.13 3.55 -7.76
C PHE A 194 0.65 2.87 -9.03
N VAL A 195 1.95 3.01 -9.29
CA VAL A 195 2.58 2.33 -10.42
C VAL A 195 2.78 0.85 -10.11
N SER A 196 2.44 -0.01 -11.07
CA SER A 196 2.84 -1.42 -11.10
C SER A 196 2.66 -2.11 -9.73
N THR A 197 3.75 -2.59 -9.14
CA THR A 197 3.80 -3.34 -7.89
C THR A 197 4.07 -2.47 -6.65
N ALA A 198 4.17 -1.14 -6.79
CA ALA A 198 4.60 -0.27 -5.68
C ALA A 198 3.64 -0.31 -4.48
N LYS A 199 2.32 -0.37 -4.72
CA LYS A 199 1.32 -0.51 -3.63
C LYS A 199 1.50 -1.83 -2.88
N TYR A 200 1.76 -2.92 -3.61
CA TYR A 200 2.02 -4.24 -3.04
C TYR A 200 3.30 -4.25 -2.23
N GLN A 201 4.38 -3.71 -2.79
CA GLN A 201 5.67 -3.58 -2.14
C GLN A 201 5.57 -2.76 -0.84
N LEU A 202 4.79 -1.67 -0.83
CA LEU A 202 4.54 -0.89 0.37
C LEU A 202 3.87 -1.72 1.47
N LEU A 203 2.75 -2.40 1.14
CA LEU A 203 2.02 -3.21 2.13
C LEU A 203 2.85 -4.40 2.62
N PHE A 204 3.58 -5.06 1.72
CA PHE A 204 4.51 -6.14 2.05
C PHE A 204 5.60 -5.67 3.02
N ALA A 205 6.30 -4.58 2.68
CA ALA A 205 7.41 -4.08 3.50
C ALA A 205 6.94 -3.61 4.87
N LEU A 206 5.80 -2.90 4.96
CA LEU A 206 5.21 -2.49 6.24
C LEU A 206 4.90 -3.68 7.16
N LYS A 207 4.50 -4.83 6.59
CA LYS A 207 4.26 -6.09 7.31
C LYS A 207 5.57 -6.73 7.77
N VAL A 208 6.48 -7.04 6.85
CA VAL A 208 7.69 -7.82 7.17
C VAL A 208 8.72 -7.04 8.00
N LEU A 209 8.71 -5.70 7.92
CA LEU A 209 9.52 -4.82 8.77
C LEU A 209 8.86 -4.49 10.11
N ASN A 210 7.72 -5.13 10.45
CA ASN A 210 6.97 -4.93 11.69
C ASN A 210 6.57 -3.46 11.95
N MET A 211 6.37 -2.68 10.90
CA MET A 211 5.96 -1.28 11.00
C MET A 211 4.45 -1.16 11.20
N MET A 212 3.67 -2.09 10.66
CA MET A 212 2.21 -2.13 10.83
C MET A 212 1.68 -3.56 10.95
N PRO A 213 0.77 -3.85 11.90
CA PRO A 213 0.12 -5.15 11.98
C PRO A 213 -0.67 -5.50 10.71
N SER A 214 -0.75 -6.79 10.38
CA SER A 214 -1.42 -7.26 9.15
C SER A 214 -2.90 -6.91 9.14
N GLU A 215 -3.54 -6.92 10.31
CA GLU A 215 -4.95 -6.58 10.50
C GLU A 215 -5.20 -5.09 10.18
N LYS A 216 -4.25 -4.23 10.55
CA LYS A 216 -4.33 -2.79 10.28
C LYS A 216 -4.08 -2.46 8.81
N LEU A 217 -3.19 -3.19 8.15
CA LEU A 217 -2.99 -3.10 6.70
C LEU A 217 -4.27 -3.51 5.94
N ALA A 218 -4.89 -4.63 6.34
CA ALA A 218 -6.15 -5.10 5.76
C ALA A 218 -7.31 -4.11 5.98
N GLU A 219 -7.46 -3.56 7.19
CA GLU A 219 -8.48 -2.56 7.54
C GLU A 219 -8.32 -1.28 6.70
N ALA A 220 -7.09 -0.78 6.56
CA ALA A 220 -6.81 0.42 5.78
C ALA A 220 -7.06 0.19 4.28
N LEU A 221 -6.67 -0.97 3.76
CA LEU A 221 -6.90 -1.32 2.36
C LEU A 221 -8.40 -1.48 2.05
N ALA A 222 -9.15 -2.16 2.91
CA ALA A 222 -10.60 -2.30 2.76
C ALA A 222 -11.29 -0.92 2.75
N SER A 223 -10.88 -0.02 3.63
CA SER A 223 -11.39 1.35 3.70
C SER A 223 -11.05 2.16 2.44
N ALA A 224 -9.84 1.98 1.89
CA ALA A 224 -9.42 2.60 0.63
C ALA A 224 -10.25 2.11 -0.57
N THR A 225 -10.47 0.80 -0.68
CA THR A 225 -11.27 0.17 -1.75
C THR A 225 -12.72 0.62 -1.69
N GLU A 226 -13.32 0.63 -0.50
CA GLU A 226 -14.70 1.09 -0.31
C GLU A 226 -14.85 2.58 -0.67
N LYS A 227 -13.87 3.41 -0.34
CA LYS A 227 -13.84 4.83 -0.76
C LYS A 227 -13.79 4.96 -2.28
N GLN A 228 -12.93 4.21 -2.97
CA GLN A 228 -12.83 4.24 -4.43
C GLN A 228 -14.14 3.81 -5.09
N LYS A 229 -14.77 2.74 -4.58
CA LYS A 229 -16.07 2.26 -5.05
C LYS A 229 -17.15 3.33 -4.91
N LYS A 230 -17.30 3.93 -3.73
CA LYS A 230 -18.26 5.02 -3.48
C LYS A 230 -18.00 6.25 -4.34
N ALA A 231 -16.74 6.57 -4.63
CA ALA A 231 -16.40 7.69 -5.51
C ALA A 231 -16.85 7.41 -6.95
N LEU A 232 -16.67 6.18 -7.44
CA LEU A 232 -17.13 5.78 -8.76
C LEU A 232 -18.66 5.76 -8.86
N GLU A 233 -19.36 5.22 -7.85
CA GLU A 233 -20.82 5.20 -7.81
C GLU A 233 -21.46 6.59 -7.88
N LYS A 234 -20.80 7.62 -7.32
CA LYS A 234 -21.27 9.02 -7.40
C LYS A 234 -21.10 9.66 -8.78
N LEU A 235 -20.17 9.14 -9.58
CA LEU A 235 -19.88 9.65 -10.93
C LEU A 235 -20.69 8.92 -12.00
N LEU A 236 -21.16 7.70 -11.72
CA LEU A 236 -22.01 6.96 -12.61
C LEU A 236 -23.46 7.47 -12.52
N PRO A 237 -24.16 7.67 -13.64
CA PRO A 237 -25.57 8.05 -13.61
C PRO A 237 -26.39 6.96 -12.91
N ALA A 238 -27.40 7.35 -12.14
CA ALA A 238 -28.34 6.40 -11.56
C ALA A 238 -28.97 5.61 -12.70
N SER A 239 -28.87 4.28 -12.64
CA SER A 239 -29.51 3.40 -13.62
C SER A 239 -31.01 3.68 -13.65
N SER A 240 -31.49 4.28 -14.75
CA SER A 240 -32.90 4.48 -15.10
C SER A 240 -33.55 3.18 -15.53
#